data_AF-A0A3N5QDV0-F1
#
_entry.id   AF-A0A3N5QDV0-F1
#
_cell.length_a   1.000
_cell.length_b   1.000
_cell.length_c   1.000
_cell.angle_alpha   90.00
_cell.angle_beta   90.00
_cell.angle_gamma   90.00
#
_symmetry.space_group_name_H-M   'P 1'
#
loop_
_entity.id
_entity.type
_entity.pdbx_description
1 polymer ?
#
loop_
_entity_poly.entity_id
_entity_poly.type
_entity_poly.pdbx_seq_one_letter_code
_entity_poly.pdbx_strand_id
1 'polypeptide(L)'
;WMSWRAWLERAGVDAAPAARGMQFTDSIVLIGAAVAGLGLALGRGPHVAPLVARGQLVRVTRESWRAPWSYFLIAPPAHFRRPVVRAFVDWALAEARDEAAKPA
;
A
#
# COMPACT_ATOMS: atom_id res chain seq x y z
N TRP A 1 -3.74 -0.68 10.49
CA TRP A 1 -4.33 0.55 9.92
C TRP A 1 -5.01 0.26 8.56
N MET A 2 -4.47 -0.63 7.71
CA MET A 2 -5.28 -1.41 6.76
C MET A 2 -5.73 -2.69 7.47
N SER A 3 -7.00 -2.81 7.86
CA SER A 3 -7.55 -4.02 8.45
C SER A 3 -8.84 -4.42 7.73
N TRP A 4 -9.14 -5.71 7.71
CA TRP A 4 -10.41 -6.21 7.18
C TRP A 4 -11.62 -5.59 7.88
N ARG A 5 -11.54 -5.34 9.19
CA ARG A 5 -12.60 -4.63 9.93
C ARG A 5 -12.88 -3.26 9.32
N ALA A 6 -11.85 -2.42 9.16
CA ALA A 6 -12.01 -1.09 8.60
C ALA A 6 -12.46 -1.10 7.13
N TRP A 7 -12.11 -2.15 6.37
CA TRP A 7 -12.59 -2.36 5.00
C TRP A 7 -14.09 -2.73 5.00
N LEU A 8 -14.49 -3.71 5.81
CA LEU A 8 -15.87 -4.21 5.87
C LEU A 8 -16.84 -3.15 6.39
N GLU A 9 -16.49 -2.44 7.46
CA GLU A 9 -17.28 -1.32 7.99
C GLU A 9 -17.52 -0.24 6.91
N ARG A 10 -16.50 0.08 6.11
CA ARG A 10 -16.61 1.04 5.01
C ARG A 10 -17.43 0.51 3.83
N ALA A 11 -17.38 -0.79 3.59
CA ALA A 11 -18.18 -1.46 2.56
C ALA A 11 -19.64 -1.65 3.00
N GLY A 12 -20.02 -1.27 4.23
CA GLY A 12 -21.36 -1.50 4.77
C GLY A 12 -21.64 -2.98 5.08
N VAL A 13 -20.60 -3.79 5.24
CA VAL A 13 -20.68 -5.22 5.55
C VAL A 13 -20.36 -5.45 7.02
N ASP A 14 -21.05 -6.39 7.66
CA ASP A 14 -20.75 -6.80 9.03
C ASP A 14 -19.27 -7.22 9.16
N ALA A 15 -18.57 -6.57 10.07
CA ALA A 15 -17.14 -6.76 10.32
C ALA A 15 -16.85 -7.82 11.39
N ALA A 16 -17.86 -8.43 12.01
CA ALA A 16 -17.67 -9.52 12.97
C ALA A 16 -16.78 -10.68 12.43
N PRO A 17 -16.84 -11.07 11.13
CA PRO A 17 -15.96 -12.10 10.59
C PRO A 17 -14.48 -11.70 10.48
N ALA A 18 -14.17 -10.39 10.48
CA ALA A 18 -12.83 -9.86 10.20
C ALA A 18 -11.73 -10.31 11.17
N ALA A 19 -12.11 -10.80 12.35
CA ALA A 19 -11.19 -11.26 13.38
C ALA A 19 -10.75 -12.72 13.20
N ARG A 20 -11.31 -13.46 12.25
CA ARG A 20 -11.04 -14.88 12.04
C ARG A 20 -10.00 -15.10 10.93
N GLY A 21 -9.12 -16.10 11.12
CA GLY A 21 -8.15 -16.53 10.11
C GLY A 21 -6.71 -16.06 10.36
N MET A 22 -5.83 -16.28 9.37
CA MET A 22 -4.42 -15.88 9.44
C MET A 22 -4.29 -14.36 9.42
N GLN A 23 -3.45 -13.85 10.33
CA GLN A 23 -3.14 -12.43 10.42
C GLN A 23 -1.65 -12.23 10.19
N PHE A 24 -1.33 -11.22 9.37
CA PHE A 24 0.03 -10.84 9.04
C PHE A 24 0.22 -9.38 9.40
N THR A 25 1.31 -9.07 10.08
CA THR A 25 1.73 -7.69 10.37
C THR A 25 2.50 -7.06 9.21
N ASP A 26 3.18 -7.90 8.43
CA ASP A 26 3.96 -7.49 7.26
C ASP A 26 3.18 -7.65 5.95
N SER A 27 3.17 -6.59 5.12
CA SER A 27 2.40 -6.59 3.87
C SER A 27 3.01 -7.46 2.77
N ILE A 28 4.34 -7.63 2.76
CA ILE A 28 5.01 -8.48 1.75
C ILE A 28 4.65 -9.94 2.02
N VAL A 29 4.69 -10.36 3.29
CA VAL A 29 4.28 -11.71 3.69
C VAL A 29 2.80 -11.95 3.38
N LEU A 30 1.93 -10.99 3.68
CA LEU A 30 0.50 -11.05 3.36
C LEU A 30 0.26 -11.24 1.85
N ILE A 31 0.94 -10.45 1.01
CA ILE A 31 0.81 -10.54 -0.45
C ILE A 31 1.35 -11.88 -0.97
N GLY A 32 2.48 -12.35 -0.44
CA GLY A 32 3.04 -13.67 -0.76
C GLY A 32 2.07 -14.81 -0.45
N ALA A 33 1.38 -14.77 0.69
CA ALA A 33 0.36 -15.75 1.05
C ALA A 33 -0.82 -15.75 0.04
N ALA A 34 -1.26 -14.58 -0.41
CA ALA A 34 -2.32 -14.48 -1.43
C ALA A 34 -1.86 -15.05 -2.79
N VAL A 35 -0.62 -14.76 -3.21
CA VAL A 35 -0.03 -15.35 -4.43
C VAL A 35 0.07 -16.88 -4.33
N ALA A 36 0.34 -17.41 -3.13
CA ALA A 36 0.36 -18.84 -2.86
C ALA A 36 -1.04 -19.48 -2.76
N GLY A 37 -2.12 -18.72 -3.00
CA GLY A 37 -3.49 -19.23 -3.00
C GLY A 37 -4.12 -19.39 -1.61
N LEU A 38 -3.54 -18.80 -0.56
CA LEU A 38 -4.03 -18.93 0.81
C LEU A 38 -5.21 -18.00 1.15
N GLY A 39 -5.78 -17.31 0.16
CA GLY A 39 -6.99 -16.49 0.31
C GLY A 39 -6.84 -15.09 -0.26
N LEU A 40 -7.58 -14.15 0.33
CA LEU A 40 -7.65 -12.75 -0.11
C LEU A 40 -6.76 -11.85 0.77
N ALA A 41 -6.16 -10.83 0.15
CA ALA A 41 -5.35 -9.84 0.82
C ALA A 41 -5.80 -8.42 0.48
N LEU A 42 -5.77 -7.54 1.49
CA LEU A 42 -5.84 -6.09 1.29
C LEU A 42 -4.43 -5.59 0.99
N GLY A 43 -4.17 -5.24 -0.28
CA GLY A 43 -2.88 -4.74 -0.76
C GLY A 43 -2.89 -3.26 -1.07
N ARG A 44 -1.71 -2.64 -1.07
CA ARG A 44 -1.50 -1.28 -1.62
C ARG A 44 -1.30 -1.39 -3.13
N GLY A 45 -2.00 -0.57 -3.90
CA GLY A 45 -1.98 -0.55 -5.38
C GLY A 45 -0.58 -0.74 -5.98
N PRO A 46 0.40 0.14 -5.67
CA PRO A 46 1.75 0.04 -6.24
C PRO A 46 2.46 -1.29 -5.96
N HIS A 47 2.20 -1.93 -4.82
CA HIS A 47 2.83 -3.21 -4.46
C HIS A 47 2.20 -4.40 -5.19
N VAL A 48 0.90 -4.32 -5.51
CA VAL A 48 0.17 -5.45 -6.14
C VAL A 48 -0.01 -5.28 -7.65
N ALA A 49 0.06 -4.06 -8.19
CA ALA A 49 -0.16 -3.79 -9.61
C ALA A 49 0.73 -4.63 -10.53
N PRO A 50 2.05 -4.82 -10.27
CA PRO A 50 2.87 -5.69 -11.11
C PRO A 50 2.48 -7.18 -11.03
N LEU A 51 1.93 -7.63 -9.89
CA LEU A 51 1.48 -9.02 -9.70
C LEU A 51 0.15 -9.27 -10.43
N VAL A 52 -0.74 -8.26 -10.43
CA VAL A 52 -1.99 -8.30 -11.21
C VAL A 52 -1.69 -8.26 -12.70
N ALA A 53 -0.79 -7.40 -13.15
CA ALA A 53 -0.37 -7.32 -14.56
C ALA A 53 0.24 -8.64 -15.06
N ARG A 54 0.94 -9.38 -14.19
CA ARG A 54 1.50 -10.71 -14.49
C ARG A 54 0.50 -11.86 -14.34
N GLY A 55 -0.75 -11.59 -13.96
CA GLY A 55 -1.78 -12.61 -13.73
C GLY A 55 -1.55 -13.48 -12.49
N GLN A 56 -0.61 -13.12 -11.61
CA GLN A 56 -0.33 -13.84 -10.36
C GLN A 56 -1.37 -13.51 -9.27
N LEU A 57 -2.01 -12.34 -9.38
CA LEU A 57 -3.14 -11.93 -8.56
C LEU A 57 -4.26 -11.43 -9.45
N VAL A 58 -5.49 -11.52 -8.96
CA VAL A 58 -6.66 -10.91 -9.61
C VAL A 58 -7.31 -9.94 -8.63
N ARG A 59 -7.70 -8.77 -9.14
CA ARG A 59 -8.45 -7.79 -8.35
C ARG A 59 -9.89 -8.26 -8.17
N VAL A 60 -10.31 -8.46 -6.92
CA VAL A 60 -11.63 -9.02 -6.57
C VAL A 60 -12.74 -7.96 -6.62
N THR A 61 -12.45 -6.70 -6.25
CA THR A 61 -13.45 -5.63 -6.20
C THR A 61 -12.92 -4.35 -6.83
N ARG A 62 -13.82 -3.47 -7.29
CA ARG A 62 -13.48 -2.12 -7.77
C ARG A 62 -13.28 -1.12 -6.64
N GLU A 63 -13.65 -1.48 -5.42
CA GLU A 63 -13.49 -0.59 -4.26
C GLU A 63 -12.02 -0.39 -3.94
N SER A 64 -11.65 0.87 -3.74
CA SER A 64 -10.32 1.25 -3.29
C SER A 64 -10.42 2.55 -2.50
N TRP A 65 -9.59 2.71 -1.49
CA TRP A 65 -9.59 3.93 -0.70
C TRP A 65 -8.20 4.51 -0.59
N ARG A 66 -8.14 5.84 -0.64
CA ARG A 66 -6.93 6.58 -0.35
C ARG A 66 -6.65 6.46 1.14
N ALA A 67 -5.46 5.97 1.49
CA ALA A 67 -5.02 5.98 2.87
C ALA A 67 -4.99 7.44 3.37
N PRO A 68 -5.44 7.72 4.60
CA PRO A 68 -5.40 9.08 5.18
C PRO A 68 -3.98 9.49 5.60
N TRP A 69 -2.95 8.77 5.17
CA TRP A 69 -1.56 8.91 5.59
C TRP A 69 -0.68 9.22 4.38
N SER A 70 0.42 9.94 4.62
CA SER A 70 1.42 10.27 3.61
C SER A 70 2.80 9.83 4.07
N TYR A 71 3.72 9.69 3.11
CA TYR A 71 5.13 9.50 3.39
C TYR A 71 5.83 10.85 3.52
N PHE A 72 6.76 10.97 4.46
CA PHE A 72 7.46 12.21 4.77
C PHE A 72 8.97 12.00 4.79
N LEU A 73 9.71 12.97 4.25
CA LEU A 73 11.17 13.07 4.40
C LEU A 73 11.46 13.92 5.64
N ILE A 74 12.14 13.35 6.63
CA ILE A 74 12.36 13.99 7.93
C ILE A 74 13.86 14.07 8.22
N ALA A 75 14.35 15.27 8.52
CA ALA A 75 15.70 15.53 8.98
C ALA A 75 15.76 16.86 9.76
N PRO A 76 16.81 17.12 10.55
CA PRO A 76 17.06 18.44 11.10
C PRO A 76 17.12 19.51 9.99
N PRO A 77 16.59 20.73 10.19
CA PRO A 77 16.51 21.75 9.13
C PRO A 77 17.86 22.06 8.45
N ALA A 78 18.96 22.03 9.21
CA ALA A 78 20.30 22.27 8.67
C ALA A 78 20.74 21.19 7.66
N HIS A 79 20.24 19.95 7.78
CA HIS A 79 20.65 18.84 6.91
C HIS A 79 20.08 18.98 5.50
N PHE A 80 18.89 19.56 5.35
CA PHE A 80 18.30 19.85 4.03
C PHE A 80 19.11 20.87 3.21
N ARG A 81 20.05 21.59 3.83
CA ARG A 81 20.97 22.49 3.12
C ARG A 81 22.18 21.77 2.52
N ARG A 82 22.48 20.53 2.92
CA ARG A 82 23.60 19.77 2.38
C ARG A 82 23.31 19.37 0.93
N PRO A 83 24.22 19.61 -0.02
CA PRO A 83 23.97 19.33 -1.45
C PRO A 83 23.51 17.89 -1.73
N VAL A 84 24.14 16.90 -1.08
CA VAL A 84 23.77 15.48 -1.23
C VAL A 84 22.35 15.17 -0.76
N VAL A 85 21.92 15.80 0.34
CA VAL A 85 20.56 15.61 0.87
C VAL A 85 19.54 16.26 -0.04
N ARG A 86 19.83 17.49 -0.51
CA ARG A 86 18.98 18.19 -1.47
C ARG A 86 18.79 17.38 -2.76
N ALA A 87 19.88 16.86 -3.32
CA ALA A 87 19.83 16.03 -4.52
C ALA A 87 18.92 14.81 -4.34
N PHE A 88 19.02 14.13 -3.18
CA PHE A 88 18.14 13.00 -2.86
C PHE A 88 16.67 13.42 -2.68
N VAL A 89 16.41 14.52 -1.97
CA VAL A 89 15.04 15.03 -1.75
C VAL A 89 14.38 15.39 -3.08
N ASP A 90 15.10 16.11 -3.93
CA ASP A 90 14.59 16.55 -5.24
C ASP A 90 14.27 15.32 -6.12
N TRP A 91 15.18 14.35 -6.16
CA TRP A 91 14.95 13.08 -6.85
C TRP A 91 13.74 12.31 -6.28
N ALA A 92 13.69 12.10 -4.96
CA ALA A 92 12.63 11.33 -4.31
C ALA A 92 11.25 11.97 -4.51
N LEU A 93 11.16 13.30 -4.52
CA LEU A 93 9.92 14.02 -4.81
C LEU A 93 9.52 13.93 -6.29
N ALA A 94 10.49 13.88 -7.21
CA ALA A 94 10.21 13.64 -8.63
C ALA A 94 9.63 12.23 -8.83
N GLU A 95 10.28 11.19 -8.30
CA GLU A 95 9.79 9.80 -8.36
C GLU A 95 8.37 9.66 -7.79
N ALA A 96 8.11 10.31 -6.64
CA ALA A 96 6.79 10.26 -6.01
C ALA A 96 5.69 10.91 -6.86
N ARG A 97 6.01 11.96 -7.63
CA ARG A 97 5.06 12.59 -8.56
C ARG A 97 4.80 11.70 -9.77
N ASP A 98 5.84 11.08 -10.32
CA ASP A 98 5.72 10.18 -11.46
C ASP A 98 4.90 8.94 -11.11
N GLU A 99 5.07 8.38 -9.91
CA GLU A 99 4.26 7.27 -9.43
C GLU A 99 2.79 7.68 -9.19
N ALA A 100 2.55 8.87 -8.64
CA ALA A 100 1.19 9.39 -8.45
C ALA A 100 0.45 9.64 -9.78
N ALA A 101 1.19 9.85 -10.88
CA ALA A 101 0.62 10.05 -12.22
C ALA A 101 0.27 8.74 -12.94
N LYS A 102 0.73 7.57 -12.46
CA LYS A 102 0.38 6.28 -13.06
C LYS A 102 -1.05 5.88 -12.65
N PRO A 103 -1.90 5.49 -13.62
CA PRO A 103 -3.24 4.97 -13.30
C PRO A 103 -3.13 3.67 -12.50
N ALA A 104 -4.01 3.52 -11.50
CA ALA A 104 -4.07 2.38 -10.58
C ALA A 104 -4.76 1.15 -11.17
#